data_AF-A0A661JXC1-F1
#
_entry.id   AF-A0A661JXC1-F1
#
_cell.length_a   1.000
_cell.length_b   1.000
_cell.length_c   1.000
_cell.angle_alpha   90.00
_cell.angle_beta   90.00
_cell.angle_gamma   90.00
#
_symmetry.space_group_name_H-M   'P 1'
#
loop_
_entity.id
_entity.type
_entity.pdbx_description
1 polymer ?
#
loop_
_entity_poly.entity_id
_entity_poly.type
_entity_poly.pdbx_seq_one_letter_code
_entity_poly.pdbx_strand_id
1 'polypeptide(L)'
;LDTARLEELVTITGEREVESLSKGLGIIRLSYTISPLLGLLGTVLGMISAFKEVSTSGGMVNPSTLASGIWVALLTTAEGLTIAIVAFLMYHYLKFFVNKLARHISMDAEIRIMGRKRDAK
;
A
#
# COMPACT_ATOMS: atom_id res chain seq x y z
N LEU A 1 -24.50 29.65 -17.98
CA LEU A 1 -23.69 28.41 -17.98
C LEU A 1 -24.62 27.25 -18.28
N ASP A 2 -24.36 26.51 -19.36
CA ASP A 2 -25.10 25.30 -19.68
C ASP A 2 -24.94 24.25 -18.55
N THR A 3 -26.00 23.53 -18.24
CA THR A 3 -26.03 22.54 -17.13
C THR A 3 -25.04 21.41 -17.36
N ALA A 4 -24.85 20.99 -18.62
CA ALA A 4 -23.86 19.98 -19.00
C ALA A 4 -22.42 20.42 -18.67
N ARG A 5 -22.06 21.67 -18.98
CA ARG A 5 -20.75 22.24 -18.60
C ARG A 5 -20.55 22.32 -17.09
N LEU A 6 -21.63 22.51 -16.32
CA LEU A 6 -21.52 22.56 -14.87
C LEU A 6 -21.27 21.19 -14.26
N GLU A 7 -21.94 20.15 -14.77
CA GLU A 7 -21.74 18.75 -14.38
C GLU A 7 -20.31 18.29 -14.68
N GLU A 8 -19.79 18.65 -15.86
CA GLU A 8 -18.40 18.38 -16.25
C GLU A 8 -17.40 19.05 -15.29
N LEU A 9 -17.56 20.35 -15.00
CA LEU A 9 -16.67 21.08 -14.10
C LEU A 9 -16.69 20.54 -12.67
N VAL A 10 -17.86 20.15 -12.17
CA VAL A 10 -18.02 19.54 -10.84
C VAL A 10 -17.30 18.21 -10.77
N THR A 11 -17.44 17.37 -11.80
CA THR A 11 -16.77 16.07 -11.87
C THR A 11 -15.25 16.25 -11.85
N ILE A 12 -14.71 17.11 -12.73
CA ILE A 12 -13.27 17.38 -12.81
C ILE A 12 -12.72 17.92 -11.48
N THR A 13 -13.45 18.83 -10.83
CA THR A 13 -13.02 19.42 -9.55
C THR A 13 -13.07 18.38 -8.44
N GLY A 14 -14.13 17.57 -8.39
CA GLY A 14 -14.26 16.48 -7.43
C GLY A 14 -13.15 15.44 -7.57
N GLU A 15 -12.82 15.03 -8.79
CA GLU A 15 -11.73 14.08 -9.05
C GLU A 15 -10.37 14.63 -8.59
N ARG A 16 -10.08 15.91 -8.85
CA ARG A 16 -8.84 16.56 -8.40
C ARG A 16 -8.70 16.60 -6.88
N GLU A 17 -9.79 16.88 -6.16
CA GLU A 17 -9.79 16.88 -4.70
C GLU A 17 -9.52 15.46 -4.15
N VAL A 18 -10.16 14.44 -4.73
CA VAL A 18 -9.95 13.04 -4.35
C VAL A 18 -8.51 12.60 -4.63
N GLU A 19 -7.95 13.02 -5.76
CA GLU A 19 -6.56 12.75 -6.11
C GLU A 19 -5.61 13.40 -5.08
N SER A 20 -5.84 14.66 -4.72
CA SER A 20 -5.06 15.39 -3.71
C SER A 20 -5.07 14.67 -2.36
N LEU A 21 -6.25 14.23 -1.90
CA LEU A 21 -6.42 13.46 -0.67
C LEU A 21 -5.75 12.07 -0.72
N SER A 22 -5.63 11.50 -1.92
CA SER A 22 -5.03 10.17 -2.12
C SER A 22 -3.51 10.18 -2.24
N LYS A 23 -2.85 11.35 -2.39
CA LYS A 23 -1.39 11.46 -2.61
C LYS A 23 -0.57 10.72 -1.55
N GLY A 24 -0.94 10.83 -0.28
CA GLY A 24 -0.24 10.17 0.83
C GLY A 24 -0.38 8.64 0.84
N LEU A 25 -1.44 8.11 0.23
CA LEU A 25 -1.70 6.67 0.20
C LEU A 25 -0.73 5.90 -0.69
N GLY A 26 -0.12 6.57 -1.68
CA GLY A 26 0.84 5.96 -2.59
C GLY A 26 2.06 5.38 -1.88
N ILE A 27 2.59 6.10 -0.89
CA ILE A 27 3.76 5.65 -0.12
C ILE A 27 3.41 4.42 0.73
N ILE A 28 2.26 4.44 1.41
CA ILE A 28 1.82 3.30 2.22
C ILE A 28 1.60 2.06 1.33
N ARG A 29 1.05 2.28 0.13
CA ARG A 29 0.89 1.22 -0.87
C ARG A 29 2.22 0.59 -1.25
N LEU A 30 3.20 1.44 -1.55
CA LEU A 30 4.55 1.03 -1.90
C LEU A 30 5.19 0.23 -0.77
N SER A 31 5.07 0.71 0.47
CA SER A 31 5.62 0.05 1.67
C SER A 31 5.11 -1.37 1.83
N TYR A 32 3.79 -1.60 1.81
CA TYR A 32 3.28 -2.98 1.96
C TYR A 32 3.61 -3.87 0.75
N THR A 33 3.81 -3.29 -0.43
CA THR A 33 4.15 -4.04 -1.66
C THR A 33 5.61 -4.51 -1.64
N ILE A 34 6.53 -3.65 -1.19
CA ILE A 34 7.97 -3.95 -1.21
C ILE A 34 8.44 -4.71 0.04
N SER A 35 7.79 -4.51 1.19
CA SER A 35 8.21 -5.13 2.46
C SER A 35 8.35 -6.66 2.43
N PRO A 36 7.44 -7.44 1.81
CA PRO A 36 7.61 -8.89 1.66
C PRO A 36 8.81 -9.26 0.79
N LEU A 37 9.09 -8.47 -0.25
CA LEU A 37 10.25 -8.68 -1.13
C LEU A 37 11.56 -8.44 -0.37
N LEU A 38 11.60 -7.47 0.55
CA LEU A 38 12.74 -7.25 1.45
C LEU A 38 12.92 -8.40 2.45
N GLY A 39 11.83 -8.96 2.99
CA GLY A 39 11.90 -10.14 3.85
C GLY A 39 12.46 -11.37 3.11
N LEU A 40 12.01 -11.57 1.86
CA LEU A 40 12.55 -12.60 0.98
C LEU A 40 14.02 -12.35 0.62
N LEU A 41 14.43 -11.10 0.39
CA LEU A 41 15.85 -10.77 0.21
C LEU A 41 16.66 -11.19 1.45
N GLY A 42 16.13 -10.96 2.65
CA GLY A 42 16.74 -11.41 3.90
C GLY A 42 16.95 -12.93 3.96
N THR A 43 16.00 -13.73 3.45
CA THR A 43 16.20 -15.20 3.41
C THR A 43 17.35 -15.60 2.52
N VAL A 44 17.43 -14.97 1.34
CA VAL A 44 18.49 -15.25 0.37
C VAL A 44 19.85 -14.91 0.99
N LEU A 45 19.97 -13.75 1.64
CA LEU A 45 21.20 -13.34 2.32
C LEU A 45 21.57 -14.25 3.50
N GLY A 46 20.59 -14.69 4.29
CA GLY A 46 20.80 -15.64 5.39
C GLY A 46 21.30 -16.99 4.90
N MET A 47 20.70 -17.52 3.83
CA MET A 47 21.14 -18.77 3.21
C MET A 47 22.53 -18.66 2.57
N ILE A 48 22.84 -17.55 1.89
CA ILE A 48 24.19 -17.29 1.35
C ILE A 48 25.22 -17.31 2.47
N SER A 49 24.93 -16.68 3.61
CA SER A 49 25.83 -16.64 4.76
C SER A 49 26.04 -18.02 5.37
N ALA A 50 24.96 -18.80 5.52
CA ALA A 50 25.02 -20.17 6.04
C ALA A 50 25.88 -21.08 5.15
N PHE A 51 25.70 -21.02 3.83
CA PHE A 51 26.49 -21.82 2.89
C PHE A 51 27.94 -21.35 2.78
N LYS A 52 28.21 -20.06 2.93
CA LYS A 52 29.57 -19.53 3.01
C LYS A 52 30.33 -20.16 4.18
N GLU A 53 29.69 -20.26 5.34
CA GLU A 53 30.31 -20.83 6.54
C GLU A 53 30.61 -22.34 6.39
N VAL A 54 29.71 -23.08 5.73
CA VAL A 54 29.93 -24.48 5.35
C VAL A 54 31.14 -24.62 4.41
N SER A 55 31.24 -23.75 3.41
CA SER A 55 32.38 -23.74 2.47
C SER A 55 33.70 -23.46 3.17
N THR A 56 33.74 -22.49 4.10
CA THR A 56 34.96 -22.14 4.84
C THR A 56 35.36 -23.19 5.87
N SER A 57 34.43 -24.02 6.33
CA SER A 57 34.67 -25.10 7.28
C SER A 57 35.26 -26.38 6.64
N GLY A 58 35.80 -26.28 5.41
CA GLY A 58 36.38 -27.41 4.69
C GLY A 58 35.36 -28.47 4.29
N GLY A 59 34.08 -28.11 4.16
CA GLY A 59 32.99 -29.02 3.81
C GLY A 59 32.44 -29.83 5.00
N MET A 60 32.97 -29.65 6.22
CA MET A 60 32.35 -30.20 7.42
C MET A 60 31.11 -29.38 7.77
N VAL A 61 29.93 -29.96 7.56
CA VAL A 61 28.65 -29.33 7.90
C VAL A 61 28.43 -29.48 9.41
N ASN A 62 28.47 -28.37 10.15
CA ASN A 62 27.94 -28.34 11.51
C ASN A 62 26.43 -28.01 11.45
N PRO A 63 25.53 -28.94 11.80
CA PRO A 63 24.08 -28.71 11.75
C PRO A 63 23.62 -27.51 12.58
N SER A 64 24.30 -27.23 13.70
CA SER A 64 23.98 -26.10 14.57
C SER A 64 24.22 -24.76 13.87
N THR A 65 25.31 -24.65 13.11
CA THR A 65 25.67 -23.45 12.35
C THR A 65 24.66 -23.19 11.24
N LEU A 66 24.32 -24.24 10.47
CA LEU A 66 23.34 -24.14 9.40
C LEU A 66 21.94 -23.74 9.93
N ALA A 67 21.53 -24.31 11.07
CA ALA A 67 20.27 -23.97 11.72
C ALA A 67 20.19 -22.49 12.13
N SER A 68 21.30 -21.89 12.58
CA SER A 68 21.37 -20.47 12.92
C SER A 68 21.12 -19.57 11.69
N GLY A 69 21.76 -19.87 10.55
CA GLY A 69 21.55 -19.11 9.31
C GLY A 69 20.13 -19.23 8.75
N ILE A 70 19.53 -20.42 8.84
CA ILE A 70 18.12 -20.65 8.46
C ILE A 70 17.17 -19.89 9.40
N TRP A 71 17.43 -19.89 10.71
CA TRP A 71 16.63 -19.14 11.67
C TRP A 71 16.58 -17.65 11.32
N VAL A 72 17.73 -17.03 11.05
CA VAL A 72 17.80 -15.62 10.64
C VAL A 72 17.01 -15.37 9.36
N ALA A 73 17.15 -16.25 8.36
CA ALA A 73 16.39 -16.16 7.11
C ALA A 73 14.86 -16.19 7.35
N LEU A 74 14.39 -17.10 8.19
CA LEU A 74 12.97 -17.20 8.52
C LEU A 74 12.47 -15.97 9.29
N LEU A 75 13.28 -15.46 10.22
CA LEU A 75 12.93 -14.29 11.02
C LEU A 75 12.74 -13.04 10.13
N THR A 76 13.66 -12.78 9.19
CA THR A 76 13.55 -11.63 8.28
C THR A 76 12.30 -11.72 7.39
N THR A 77 11.88 -12.94 7.02
CA THR A 77 10.61 -13.14 6.29
C THR A 77 9.42 -12.75 7.14
N ALA A 78 9.38 -13.23 8.38
CA ALA A 78 8.29 -12.94 9.31
C ALA A 78 8.17 -11.43 9.58
N GLU A 79 9.29 -10.73 9.74
CA GLU A 79 9.34 -9.28 9.89
C GLU A 79 8.81 -8.55 8.63
N GLY A 80 9.29 -8.94 7.45
CA GLY A 80 8.86 -8.36 6.17
C GLY A 80 7.35 -8.51 5.94
N LEU A 81 6.77 -9.66 6.29
CA LEU A 81 5.33 -9.91 6.24
C LEU A 81 4.57 -9.11 7.31
N THR A 82 5.09 -9.02 8.53
CA THR A 82 4.44 -8.29 9.63
C THR A 82 4.27 -6.82 9.26
N ILE A 83 5.33 -6.18 8.76
CA ILE A 83 5.28 -4.79 8.28
C ILE A 83 4.30 -4.64 7.11
N ALA A 84 4.29 -5.60 6.18
CA ALA A 84 3.38 -5.57 5.04
C ALA A 84 1.91 -5.65 5.47
N ILE A 85 1.56 -6.54 6.40
CA ILE A 85 0.20 -6.71 6.91
C ILE A 85 -0.28 -5.42 7.58
N VAL A 86 0.53 -4.83 8.46
CA VAL A 86 0.18 -3.59 9.16
C VAL A 86 -0.02 -2.43 8.17
N ALA A 87 0.89 -2.25 7.22
CA ALA A 87 0.79 -1.20 6.21
C ALA A 87 -0.40 -1.42 5.25
N PHE A 88 -0.72 -2.67 4.91
CA PHE A 88 -1.88 -3.02 4.09
C PHE A 88 -3.20 -2.63 4.76
N LEU A 89 -3.34 -2.96 6.05
CA LEU A 89 -4.51 -2.60 6.85
C LEU A 89 -4.67 -1.08 6.96
N MET A 90 -3.57 -0.38 7.26
CA MET A 90 -3.54 1.08 7.35
C MET A 90 -3.94 1.72 6.01
N TYR A 91 -3.38 1.26 4.89
CA TYR A 91 -3.73 1.77 3.56
C TYR A 91 -5.23 1.62 3.27
N HIS A 92 -5.82 0.45 3.54
CA HIS A 92 -7.23 0.21 3.28
C HIS A 92 -8.13 1.03 4.20
N TYR A 93 -7.75 1.20 5.46
CA TYR A 93 -8.47 2.05 6.40
C TYR A 93 -8.51 3.52 5.92
N LEU A 94 -7.35 4.10 5.58
CA LEU A 94 -7.30 5.48 5.09
C LEU A 94 -8.02 5.63 3.74
N LYS A 95 -7.84 4.66 2.82
CA LYS A 95 -8.54 4.66 1.53
C LYS A 95 -10.05 4.61 1.69
N PHE A 96 -10.56 3.86 2.66
CA PHE A 96 -11.98 3.84 2.98
C PHE A 96 -12.47 5.23 3.42
N PHE A 97 -11.72 5.94 4.26
CA PHE A 97 -12.02 7.31 4.66
C PHE A 97 -12.02 8.30 3.49
N VAL A 98 -11.00 8.25 2.64
CA VAL A 98 -10.92 9.10 1.44
C VAL A 98 -12.10 8.84 0.51
N ASN A 99 -12.43 7.57 0.25
CA ASN A 99 -13.57 7.21 -0.58
C ASN A 99 -14.90 7.65 0.04
N LYS A 100 -15.02 7.62 1.37
CA LYS A 100 -16.22 8.11 2.06
C LYS A 100 -16.37 9.63 1.84
N LEU A 101 -15.30 10.40 2.01
CA LEU A 101 -15.31 11.84 1.78
C LEU A 101 -15.59 12.18 0.31
N ALA A 102 -14.97 11.45 -0.62
CA ALA A 102 -15.21 11.59 -2.06
C ALA A 102 -16.71 11.46 -2.40
N ARG A 103 -17.37 10.42 -1.88
CA ARG A 103 -18.81 10.21 -2.10
C ARG A 103 -19.66 11.34 -1.54
N HIS A 104 -19.31 11.89 -0.38
CA HIS A 104 -20.04 13.04 0.19
C HIS A 104 -19.93 14.28 -0.72
N ILE A 105 -18.74 14.57 -1.24
CA ILE A 105 -18.53 15.71 -2.16
C ILE A 105 -19.34 15.54 -3.44
N SER A 106 -19.33 14.36 -4.06
CA SER A 106 -20.10 14.08 -5.26
C SER A 106 -21.61 14.22 -5.03
N MET A 107 -22.12 13.67 -3.92
CA MET A 107 -23.54 13.69 -3.61
C MET A 107 -24.05 15.11 -3.32
N ASP A 108 -23.29 15.92 -2.57
CA ASP A 108 -23.65 17.32 -2.30
C ASP A 108 -23.68 18.16 -3.59
N ALA A 109 -22.75 17.88 -4.51
CA ALA A 109 -22.70 18.58 -5.78
C ALA A 109 -23.87 18.21 -6.70
N GLU A 110 -24.25 16.93 -6.77
CA GLU A 110 -25.42 16.45 -7.51
C GLU A 110 -26.72 17.10 -6.99
N ILE A 111 -26.93 17.15 -5.67
CA ILE A 111 -28.12 17.78 -5.06
C ILE A 111 -28.22 19.25 -5.44
N ARG A 112 -27.11 19.99 -5.42
CA ARG A 112 -27.08 21.42 -5.81
C ARG A 112 -27.37 21.63 -7.30
N ILE A 113 -26.89 20.75 -8.17
CA ILE A 113 -27.18 20.80 -9.61
C ILE A 113 -28.66 20.52 -9.87
N MET A 114 -29.24 19.53 -9.20
CA MET A 114 -30.67 19.22 -9.32
C MET A 114 -31.56 20.38 -8.85
N GLY A 115 -31.19 21.05 -7.75
CA GLY A 115 -31.87 22.27 -7.28
C GLY A 115 -31.90 23.35 -8.36
N ARG A 116 -30.73 23.65 -8.95
CA ARG A 116 -30.62 24.65 -10.03
C ARG A 116 -31.38 24.28 -11.30
N LYS A 117 -31.44 23.00 -11.68
CA LYS A 117 -32.26 22.52 -12.81
C LYS A 117 -33.75 22.71 -12.54
N ARG A 118 -34.19 22.62 -11.28
CA ARG A 118 -35.57 22.85 -10.88
C ARG A 118 -35.95 24.33 -10.90
N ASP A 119 -35.04 25.22 -10.50
CA ASP A 119 -35.27 26.68 -10.50
C ASP A 119 -35.19 27.33 -11.90
N ALA A 120 -34.51 26.67 -12.84
CA ALA A 120 -34.32 27.16 -14.21
C ALA A 120 -35.43 26.71 -15.19
N LYS A 121 -36.45 25.98 -14.71
CA LYS A 121 -37.56 25.44 -15.48
C LYS A 121 -38.86 26.12 -15.09
#